data_AF-Q80UN9-F1
#
_entry.id   AF-Q80UN9-F1
#
_cell.length_a   1.000
_cell.length_b   1.000
_cell.length_c   1.000
_cell.angle_alpha   90.00
_cell.angle_beta   90.00
_cell.angle_gamma   90.00
#
_symmetry.space_group_name_H-M   'P 1'
#
loop_
_entity.id
_entity.type
_entity.pdbx_description
1 polymer ?
#
loop_
_entity_poly.entity_id
_entity_poly.type
_entity_poly.pdbx_seq_one_letter_code
_entity_poly.pdbx_strand_id
1 'polypeptide(L)'
;MAAAAAARAVPVSSGFRGLRRTLPLVVILGATGTGKSTLALQLGQRLGGEIVSADSMQVYEGLDIITNKVSAQEQKMCQHHMISFVDPLVTSYTVVDFRNKATALIEDIFARDKIPIVVGGTNYYIESLLWKVLITTKPQEMGTGKVVDRKVELEKEDGHELHKRLSQVDPEMAAKLHPHDKRKVARSLQVFEETGISHSEFLHRQHAEEGGGPLGGPLRFPNPCILWLHADQAVLDERLDKRVDDMLAAGLLEELRGFHRRYNLKNISENSQDYQHGIFQSIGFKEFHEYLTTEGKCTPETSNQLLKKGIEALKQVTKRYARKQNRWVKNRFLSRPGPSVPPVYGLEVSDVSKWEESVLEPALNIVQSFIQGHKPTAMPVKMAYNESENKRSYHMCDLCDRIIIGDREWAAHLKSKSHLHQLKKRRRLDLDAVSATGSQSNSPDCDPERIEGESSGQHNQELKASV
;
A
#
# COMPACT_ATOMS: atom_id res chain seq x y z
N MET A 1 0.26 -22.88 48.74
CA MET A 1 -0.57 -24.00 48.24
C MET A 1 -0.98 -23.70 46.80
N ALA A 2 -0.77 -24.69 45.93
CA ALA A 2 -1.11 -24.77 44.50
C ALA A 2 -0.34 -23.85 43.52
N ALA A 3 0.13 -24.29 42.36
CA ALA A 3 0.54 -25.59 41.81
C ALA A 3 1.24 -25.24 40.49
N ALA A 4 2.50 -25.65 40.30
CA ALA A 4 3.24 -25.45 39.06
C ALA A 4 2.76 -26.46 38.00
N ALA A 5 2.13 -25.97 36.93
CA ALA A 5 1.82 -26.78 35.76
C ALA A 5 2.97 -26.69 34.76
N ALA A 6 3.81 -27.73 34.74
CA ALA A 6 4.85 -27.93 33.75
C ALA A 6 4.22 -28.24 32.38
N ALA A 7 4.44 -27.35 31.41
CA ALA A 7 4.14 -27.62 30.01
C ALA A 7 5.14 -28.67 29.47
N ARG A 8 4.65 -29.88 29.19
CA ARG A 8 5.39 -30.93 28.51
C ARG A 8 5.64 -30.51 27.05
N ALA A 9 6.89 -30.27 26.69
CA ALA A 9 7.32 -30.18 25.31
C ALA A 9 7.14 -31.55 24.63
N VAL A 10 6.49 -31.58 23.46
CA VAL A 10 6.38 -32.77 22.62
C VAL A 10 7.71 -32.98 21.90
N PRO A 11 8.34 -34.17 22.00
CA PRO A 11 9.59 -34.42 21.30
C PRO A 11 9.32 -34.57 19.79
N VAL A 12 10.01 -33.76 18.97
CA VAL A 12 10.04 -33.94 17.52
C VAL A 12 10.81 -35.22 17.24
N SER A 13 10.10 -36.24 16.77
CA SER A 13 10.66 -37.53 16.41
C SER A 13 11.67 -37.39 15.26
N SER A 14 12.91 -37.74 15.59
CA SER A 14 14.04 -37.87 14.66
C SER A 14 13.86 -39.12 13.81
N GLY A 15 13.36 -38.97 12.58
CA GLY A 15 13.22 -40.09 11.66
C GLY A 15 12.68 -39.67 10.30
N PHE A 16 13.52 -39.05 9.45
CA PHE A 16 13.51 -39.10 7.98
C PHE A 16 14.67 -38.19 7.50
N ARG A 17 15.89 -38.74 7.44
CA ARG A 17 16.98 -38.15 6.65
C ARG A 17 16.66 -38.46 5.18
N GLY A 18 16.16 -37.50 4.40
CA GLY A 18 15.83 -37.76 2.98
C GLY A 18 15.43 -36.58 2.10
N LEU A 19 14.81 -35.52 2.62
CA LEU A 19 14.67 -34.21 1.97
C LEU A 19 14.81 -33.16 3.09
N ARG A 20 15.65 -32.11 2.92
CA ARG A 20 15.66 -30.99 3.88
C ARG A 20 14.26 -30.38 3.89
N ARG A 21 13.50 -30.60 4.98
CA ARG A 21 12.20 -29.94 5.17
C ARG A 21 12.44 -28.44 5.21
N THR A 22 11.90 -27.72 4.24
CA THR A 22 11.98 -26.25 4.19
C THR A 22 10.93 -25.67 5.11
N LEU A 23 11.34 -25.16 6.27
CA LEU A 23 10.45 -24.45 7.18
C LEU A 23 9.72 -23.30 6.43
N PRO A 24 8.43 -23.06 6.73
CA PRO A 24 7.70 -22.02 6.03
C PRO A 24 8.09 -20.62 6.50
N LEU A 25 8.01 -19.65 5.60
CA LEU A 25 7.91 -18.25 5.97
C LEU A 25 6.44 -17.95 6.25
N VAL A 26 6.06 -17.79 7.51
CA VAL A 26 4.68 -17.47 7.88
C VAL A 26 4.48 -15.97 7.74
N VAL A 27 3.45 -15.56 7.01
CA VAL A 27 3.12 -14.15 6.77
C VAL A 27 1.70 -13.87 7.22
N ILE A 28 1.52 -12.92 8.14
CA ILE A 28 0.23 -12.55 8.70
C ILE A 28 -0.19 -11.17 8.18
N LEU A 29 -1.18 -11.18 7.30
CA LEU A 29 -1.80 -10.01 6.68
C LEU A 29 -3.12 -9.64 7.37
N GLY A 30 -3.51 -8.38 7.24
CA GLY A 30 -4.81 -7.91 7.72
C GLY A 30 -4.81 -6.42 8.08
N ALA A 31 -5.99 -5.81 8.11
CA ALA A 31 -6.14 -4.43 8.52
C ALA A 31 -5.70 -4.20 9.98
N THR A 32 -5.40 -2.96 10.34
CA THR A 32 -5.27 -2.57 11.74
C THR A 32 -6.55 -2.94 12.50
N GLY A 33 -6.45 -3.44 13.74
CA GLY A 33 -7.61 -3.88 14.55
C GLY A 33 -8.08 -5.33 14.37
N THR A 34 -7.42 -6.13 13.52
CA THR A 34 -7.82 -7.53 13.28
C THR A 34 -7.16 -8.58 14.19
N GLY A 35 -6.30 -8.18 15.13
CA GLY A 35 -5.61 -9.13 16.04
C GLY A 35 -4.33 -9.78 15.50
N LYS A 36 -3.71 -9.22 14.45
CA LYS A 36 -2.48 -9.76 13.84
C LYS A 36 -1.36 -10.06 14.84
N SER A 37 -1.05 -9.13 15.74
CA SER A 37 0.02 -9.31 16.73
C SER A 37 -0.31 -10.44 17.71
N THR A 38 -1.57 -10.56 18.13
CA THR A 38 -2.06 -11.65 18.98
C THR A 38 -1.84 -13.01 18.32
N LEU A 39 -2.21 -13.14 17.04
CA LEU A 39 -1.99 -14.39 16.31
C LEU A 39 -0.49 -14.68 16.13
N ALA A 40 0.33 -13.67 15.80
CA ALA A 40 1.77 -13.83 15.65
C ALA A 40 2.42 -14.37 16.93
N LEU A 41 2.07 -13.79 18.08
CA LEU A 41 2.52 -14.21 19.41
C LEU A 41 2.15 -15.67 19.69
N GLN A 42 0.87 -16.03 19.49
CA GLN A 42 0.37 -17.38 19.76
C GLN A 42 1.02 -18.43 18.85
N LEU A 43 1.20 -18.12 17.55
CA LEU A 43 1.93 -18.99 16.62
C LEU A 43 3.41 -19.10 17.00
N GLY A 44 4.06 -18.00 17.35
CA GLY A 44 5.46 -17.99 17.77
C GLY A 44 5.71 -18.86 19.00
N GLN A 45 4.83 -18.78 20.00
CA GLN A 45 4.91 -19.61 21.21
C GLN A 45 4.66 -21.10 20.93
N ARG A 46 3.62 -21.42 20.15
CA ARG A 46 3.23 -22.83 19.90
C ARG A 46 4.15 -23.54 18.90
N LEU A 47 4.78 -22.81 17.98
CA LEU A 47 5.58 -23.38 16.89
C LEU A 47 7.09 -23.11 17.01
N GLY A 48 7.54 -22.44 18.08
CA GLY A 48 8.95 -22.07 18.25
C GLY A 48 9.44 -21.03 17.24
N GLY A 49 8.53 -20.15 16.80
CA GLY A 49 8.81 -19.11 15.82
C GLY A 49 9.36 -17.82 16.43
N GLU A 50 9.87 -16.94 15.57
CA GLU A 50 10.29 -15.58 15.91
C GLU A 50 9.58 -14.58 15.01
N ILE A 51 9.20 -13.43 15.57
CA ILE A 51 8.33 -12.46 14.92
C ILE A 51 9.16 -11.35 14.28
N VAL A 52 8.88 -11.05 13.02
CA VAL A 52 9.49 -9.94 12.28
C VAL A 52 8.40 -8.91 11.97
N SER A 53 8.43 -7.76 12.64
CA SER A 53 7.45 -6.69 12.40
C SER A 53 7.65 -6.05 11.03
N ALA A 54 6.59 -5.97 10.24
CA ALA A 54 6.53 -5.32 8.93
C ALA A 54 5.58 -4.11 8.97
N ASP A 55 5.87 -3.18 9.88
CA ASP A 55 5.14 -1.92 10.02
C ASP A 55 6.08 -0.71 9.96
N SER A 56 5.86 0.15 8.97
CA SER A 56 6.69 1.33 8.70
C SER A 56 6.74 2.34 9.84
N MET A 57 5.79 2.33 10.78
CA MET A 57 5.80 3.24 11.93
C MET A 57 6.40 2.58 13.18
N GLN A 58 6.29 1.25 13.34
CA GLN A 58 6.80 0.55 14.52
C GLN A 58 8.32 0.38 14.53
N VAL A 59 8.99 0.59 13.39
CA VAL A 59 10.46 0.57 13.31
C VAL A 59 11.10 1.71 14.12
N TYR A 60 10.39 2.83 14.32
CA TYR A 60 10.92 4.00 15.01
C TYR A 60 10.87 3.87 16.53
N GLU A 61 11.81 4.50 17.23
CA GLU A 61 11.80 4.58 18.69
C GLU A 61 10.71 5.53 19.23
N GLY A 62 10.12 5.17 20.37
CA GLY A 62 9.01 5.93 20.98
C GLY A 62 7.72 5.89 20.17
N LEU A 63 6.73 6.70 20.57
CA LEU A 63 5.37 6.66 20.01
C LEU A 63 4.75 5.25 20.08
N ASP A 64 4.97 4.54 21.18
CA ASP A 64 4.62 3.13 21.36
C ASP A 64 3.09 2.91 21.40
N ILE A 65 2.36 3.80 22.06
CA ILE A 65 0.89 3.75 22.16
C ILE A 65 0.28 4.04 20.79
N ILE A 66 0.64 5.15 20.16
CA ILE A 66 -0.01 5.57 18.89
C ILE A 66 0.35 4.67 17.71
N THR A 67 1.56 4.12 17.69
CA THR A 67 1.97 3.11 16.68
C THR A 67 1.57 1.68 17.08
N ASN A 68 0.94 1.53 18.26
CA ASN A 68 0.43 0.27 18.81
C ASN A 68 1.45 -0.86 18.77
N LYS A 69 2.63 -0.59 19.31
CA LYS A 69 3.67 -1.59 19.46
C LYS A 69 3.24 -2.65 20.46
N VAL A 70 3.77 -3.86 20.27
CA VAL A 70 3.68 -4.90 21.27
C VAL A 70 4.42 -4.46 22.54
N SER A 71 3.81 -4.72 23.68
CA SER A 71 4.37 -4.38 24.99
C SER A 71 5.68 -5.13 25.26
N ALA A 72 6.49 -4.62 26.19
CA ALA A 72 7.71 -5.32 26.61
C ALA A 72 7.41 -6.73 27.20
N GLN A 73 6.23 -6.94 27.78
CA GLN A 73 5.79 -8.25 28.25
C GLN A 73 5.52 -9.21 27.09
N GLU A 74 4.84 -8.75 26.04
CA GLU A 74 4.63 -9.53 24.82
C GLU A 74 5.92 -9.86 24.08
N GLN A 75 6.86 -8.91 24.03
CA GLN A 75 8.19 -9.15 23.44
C GLN A 75 9.03 -10.17 24.21
N LYS A 76 8.78 -10.35 25.51
CA LYS A 76 9.41 -11.41 26.32
C LYS A 76 8.78 -12.78 26.09
N MET A 77 7.53 -12.83 25.66
CA MET A 77 6.80 -14.07 25.41
C MET A 77 7.22 -14.77 24.12
N CYS A 78 7.64 -14.01 23.11
CA CYS A 78 8.18 -14.49 21.84
C CYS A 78 9.15 -13.43 21.30
N GLN A 79 10.30 -13.83 20.76
CA GLN A 79 11.29 -12.89 20.23
C GLN A 79 10.69 -12.04 19.11
N HIS A 80 10.82 -10.71 19.23
CA HIS A 80 10.41 -9.75 18.19
C HIS A 80 11.62 -9.06 17.59
N HIS A 81 11.55 -8.85 16.29
CA HIS A 81 12.53 -8.14 15.48
C HIS A 81 11.87 -6.98 14.74
N MET A 82 12.69 -6.05 14.25
CA MET A 82 12.26 -4.90 13.44
C MET A 82 11.28 -3.94 14.15
N ILE A 83 11.46 -3.74 15.46
CA ILE A 83 10.69 -2.79 16.28
C ILE A 83 11.63 -1.83 17.02
N SER A 84 11.27 -0.55 17.13
CA SER A 84 11.98 0.47 17.92
C SER A 84 13.51 0.48 17.75
N PHE A 85 14.01 0.56 16.52
CA PHE A 85 15.46 0.59 16.23
C PHE A 85 15.89 1.75 15.30
N VAL A 86 14.94 2.55 14.83
CA VAL A 86 15.20 3.71 13.99
C VAL A 86 15.01 4.96 14.84
N ASP A 87 16.03 5.82 14.89
CA ASP A 87 15.96 7.10 15.59
C ASP A 87 14.81 7.95 15.00
N PRO A 88 13.98 8.62 15.84
CA PRO A 88 12.83 9.40 15.37
C PRO A 88 13.15 10.53 14.39
N LEU A 89 14.38 11.05 14.40
CA LEU A 89 14.85 12.11 13.51
C LEU A 89 15.33 11.59 12.15
N VAL A 90 15.48 10.27 11.98
CA VAL A 90 15.81 9.66 10.69
C VAL A 90 14.58 9.73 9.78
N THR A 91 14.64 10.59 8.76
CA THR A 91 13.54 10.76 7.79
C THR A 91 13.71 9.91 6.53
N SER A 92 14.91 9.37 6.31
CA SER A 92 15.32 8.66 5.09
C SER A 92 15.12 7.14 5.15
N TYR A 93 14.54 6.58 6.21
CA TYR A 93 14.37 5.13 6.32
C TYR A 93 13.35 4.61 5.29
N THR A 94 13.80 3.74 4.39
CA THR A 94 13.03 3.28 3.23
C THR A 94 12.65 1.80 3.31
N VAL A 95 11.82 1.36 2.35
CA VAL A 95 11.54 -0.06 2.14
C VAL A 95 12.79 -0.86 1.78
N VAL A 96 13.82 -0.24 1.19
CA VAL A 96 15.07 -0.90 0.80
C VAL A 96 15.86 -1.26 2.05
N ASP A 97 15.96 -0.32 3.00
CA ASP A 97 16.62 -0.52 4.29
C ASP A 97 15.89 -1.61 5.10
N PHE A 98 14.56 -1.51 5.16
CA PHE A 98 13.71 -2.52 5.78
C PHE A 98 13.94 -3.91 5.19
N ARG A 99 13.84 -4.04 3.86
CA ARG A 99 14.05 -5.31 3.16
C ARG A 99 15.42 -5.89 3.48
N ASN A 100 16.49 -5.11 3.33
CA ASN A 100 17.86 -5.60 3.53
C ASN A 100 18.05 -6.17 4.94
N LYS A 101 17.60 -5.43 5.96
CA LYS A 101 17.72 -5.85 7.36
C LYS A 101 16.82 -7.05 7.67
N ALA A 102 15.56 -7.02 7.24
CA ALA A 102 14.60 -8.08 7.52
C ALA A 102 14.91 -9.39 6.75
N THR A 103 15.40 -9.32 5.51
CA THR A 103 15.82 -10.52 4.76
C THR A 103 16.98 -11.22 5.48
N ALA A 104 18.02 -10.49 5.91
CA ALA A 104 19.12 -11.08 6.68
C ALA A 104 18.66 -11.71 8.01
N LEU A 105 17.72 -11.07 8.71
CA LEU A 105 17.11 -11.63 9.92
C LEU A 105 16.31 -12.90 9.65
N ILE A 106 15.53 -12.94 8.57
CA ILE A 106 14.75 -14.12 8.19
C ILE A 106 15.70 -15.29 7.85
N GLU A 107 16.79 -15.03 7.15
CA GLU A 107 17.83 -16.03 6.85
C GLU A 107 18.49 -16.56 8.12
N ASP A 108 18.81 -15.70 9.10
CA ASP A 108 19.32 -16.11 10.42
C ASP A 108 18.32 -16.97 11.19
N ILE A 109 17.04 -16.58 11.22
CA ILE A 109 15.99 -17.36 11.90
C ILE A 109 15.88 -18.76 11.30
N PHE A 110 15.90 -18.87 9.96
CA PHE A 110 15.92 -20.16 9.29
C PHE A 110 17.20 -20.96 9.60
N ALA A 111 18.37 -20.32 9.65
CA ALA A 111 19.64 -20.98 9.97
C ALA A 111 19.67 -21.55 11.39
N ARG A 112 18.84 -21.02 12.30
CA ARG A 112 18.63 -21.52 13.67
C ARG A 112 17.49 -22.54 13.79
N ASP A 113 17.01 -23.08 12.67
CA ASP A 113 15.89 -24.04 12.59
C ASP A 113 14.59 -23.52 13.24
N LYS A 114 14.35 -22.21 13.17
CA LYS A 114 13.15 -21.56 13.69
C LYS A 114 12.26 -21.05 12.56
N ILE A 115 10.99 -20.81 12.88
CA ILE A 115 9.99 -20.34 11.91
C ILE A 115 9.91 -18.81 11.97
N PRO A 116 10.28 -18.10 10.89
CA PRO A 116 10.07 -16.66 10.80
C PRO A 116 8.59 -16.35 10.57
N ILE A 117 8.04 -15.49 11.42
CA ILE A 117 6.64 -15.02 11.37
C ILE A 117 6.65 -13.52 11.05
N VAL A 118 6.45 -13.17 9.79
CA VAL A 118 6.34 -11.78 9.35
C VAL A 118 4.92 -11.28 9.61
N VAL A 119 4.78 -10.20 10.38
CA VAL A 119 3.47 -9.63 10.72
C VAL A 119 3.49 -8.12 10.59
N GLY A 120 2.48 -7.53 9.98
CA GLY A 120 2.44 -6.07 9.88
C GLY A 120 1.28 -5.50 9.09
N GLY A 121 1.09 -4.19 9.22
CA GLY A 121 0.09 -3.44 8.45
C GLY A 121 0.64 -2.81 7.17
N THR A 122 1.97 -2.75 7.01
CA THR A 122 2.60 -2.13 5.84
C THR A 122 2.76 -3.17 4.74
N ASN A 123 1.69 -3.39 3.98
CA ASN A 123 1.65 -4.44 2.96
C ASN A 123 2.80 -4.37 1.93
N TYR A 124 3.29 -3.17 1.61
CA TYR A 124 4.42 -3.00 0.69
C TYR A 124 5.75 -3.49 1.26
N TYR A 125 5.94 -3.42 2.59
CA TYR A 125 7.08 -4.04 3.25
C TYR A 125 7.01 -5.56 3.14
N ILE A 126 5.82 -6.13 3.39
CA ILE A 126 5.58 -7.57 3.27
C ILE A 126 5.80 -8.04 1.81
N GLU A 127 5.30 -7.30 0.83
CA GLU A 127 5.53 -7.57 -0.59
C GLU A 127 7.02 -7.60 -0.93
N SER A 128 7.81 -6.68 -0.36
CA SER A 128 9.27 -6.64 -0.58
C SER A 128 10.03 -7.83 0.01
N LEU A 129 9.47 -8.51 1.02
CA LEU A 129 10.01 -9.72 1.63
C LEU A 129 9.53 -11.00 0.92
N LEU A 130 8.34 -10.96 0.33
CA LEU A 130 7.81 -12.10 -0.43
C LEU A 130 8.47 -12.19 -1.81
N TRP A 131 8.57 -11.08 -2.55
CA TRP A 131 9.04 -11.07 -3.94
C TRP A 131 10.21 -10.14 -4.17
N LYS A 132 10.97 -10.39 -5.25
CA LYS A 132 11.92 -9.42 -5.80
C LYS A 132 11.18 -8.32 -6.58
N VAL A 133 10.68 -7.30 -5.85
CA VAL A 133 9.88 -6.19 -6.43
C VAL A 133 10.57 -4.84 -6.47
N LEU A 134 11.70 -4.70 -5.78
CA LEU A 134 12.38 -3.41 -5.65
C LEU A 134 13.53 -3.31 -6.66
N ILE A 135 13.64 -2.16 -7.31
CA ILE A 135 14.81 -1.77 -8.09
C ILE A 135 15.73 -0.98 -7.15
N THR A 136 16.96 -1.45 -6.99
CA THR A 136 17.99 -0.74 -6.22
C THR A 136 18.76 0.14 -7.20
N THR A 137 18.78 1.45 -6.96
CA THR A 137 19.55 2.39 -7.79
C THR A 137 20.74 2.86 -6.95
N LYS A 138 21.94 2.71 -7.54
CA LYS A 138 23.29 2.86 -6.95
C LYS A 138 23.72 1.85 -5.87
N PRO A 139 24.88 1.18 -6.06
CA PRO A 139 25.64 0.59 -4.97
C PRO A 139 26.19 1.71 -4.07
N GLN A 140 26.16 1.53 -2.75
CA GLN A 140 26.95 2.34 -1.82
C GLN A 140 28.44 2.07 -2.07
N GLU A 141 29.04 2.74 -3.04
CA GLU A 141 30.49 2.90 -3.07
C GLU A 141 30.89 3.98 -2.06
N MET A 142 31.83 3.63 -1.20
CA MET A 142 32.34 4.46 -0.11
C MET A 142 33.03 5.71 -0.64
N GLY A 143 32.26 6.78 -0.79
CA GLY A 143 32.76 8.15 -0.90
C GLY A 143 32.11 9.00 0.18
N THR A 144 32.89 9.64 1.03
CA THR A 144 32.48 10.48 2.17
C THR A 144 31.74 11.78 1.78
N GLY A 145 31.27 11.89 0.54
CA GLY A 145 30.43 13.00 0.09
C GLY A 145 28.97 12.79 0.48
N LYS A 146 28.27 13.84 0.91
CA LYS A 146 26.80 13.84 1.02
C LYS A 146 26.21 13.51 -0.36
N VAL A 147 25.93 12.23 -0.61
CA VAL A 147 25.19 11.81 -1.80
C VAL A 147 23.78 12.33 -1.62
N VAL A 148 23.46 13.43 -2.30
CA VAL A 148 22.10 13.96 -2.33
C VAL A 148 21.24 12.94 -3.08
N ASP A 149 20.20 12.43 -2.42
CA ASP A 149 19.23 11.55 -3.06
C ASP A 149 18.53 12.34 -4.17
N ARG A 150 18.86 12.03 -5.43
CA ARG A 150 18.34 12.70 -6.63
C ARG A 150 16.81 12.76 -6.64
N LYS A 151 16.16 11.77 -6.04
CA LYS A 151 14.71 11.74 -5.86
C LYS A 151 14.20 12.96 -5.09
N VAL A 152 14.89 13.37 -4.04
CA VAL A 152 14.50 14.49 -3.18
C VAL A 152 14.59 15.81 -3.94
N GLU A 153 15.54 15.94 -4.88
CA GLU A 153 15.62 17.09 -5.78
C GLU A 153 14.45 17.11 -6.77
N LEU A 154 14.20 15.99 -7.43
CA LEU A 154 13.08 15.83 -8.38
C LEU A 154 11.74 16.10 -7.69
N GLU A 155 11.58 15.67 -6.44
CA GLU A 155 10.38 15.92 -5.64
C GLU A 155 10.16 17.40 -5.27
N LYS A 156 11.05 18.34 -5.62
CA LYS A 156 10.81 19.79 -5.51
C LYS A 156 10.22 20.41 -6.76
N GLU A 157 10.34 19.78 -7.92
CA GLU A 157 9.92 20.32 -9.22
C GLU A 157 8.41 20.18 -9.47
N ASP A 158 7.84 20.78 -10.52
CA ASP A 158 6.40 20.61 -10.80
C ASP A 158 6.06 19.17 -11.26
N GLY A 159 4.92 18.65 -10.81
CA GLY A 159 4.49 17.29 -11.12
C GLY A 159 4.20 17.04 -12.60
N HIS A 160 3.66 18.02 -13.32
CA HIS A 160 3.40 17.91 -14.76
C HIS A 160 4.71 17.95 -15.55
N GLU A 161 5.66 18.78 -15.14
CA GLU A 161 6.98 18.83 -15.80
C GLU A 161 7.79 17.54 -15.58
N LEU A 162 7.70 16.94 -14.39
CA LEU A 162 8.27 15.61 -14.15
C LEU A 162 7.57 14.55 -15.02
N HIS A 163 6.24 14.60 -15.15
CA HIS A 163 5.50 13.64 -15.97
C HIS A 163 5.83 13.77 -17.46
N LYS A 164 5.98 15.01 -17.95
CA LYS A 164 6.43 15.29 -19.32
C LYS A 164 7.84 14.78 -19.59
N ARG A 165 8.78 14.94 -18.65
CA ARG A 165 10.10 14.32 -18.76
C ARG A 165 10.01 12.80 -18.77
N LEU A 166 9.16 12.23 -17.91
CA LEU A 166 8.97 10.79 -17.85
C LEU A 166 8.40 10.25 -19.16
N SER A 167 7.46 10.94 -19.81
CA SER A 167 6.87 10.49 -21.07
C SER A 167 7.87 10.49 -22.24
N GLN A 168 8.93 11.29 -22.18
CA GLN A 168 10.01 11.29 -23.17
C GLN A 168 10.96 10.11 -23.02
N VAL A 169 11.25 9.68 -21.78
CA VAL A 169 12.24 8.62 -21.49
C VAL A 169 11.62 7.24 -21.23
N ASP A 170 10.37 7.21 -20.75
CA ASP A 170 9.62 6.01 -20.39
C ASP A 170 8.11 6.23 -20.60
N PRO A 171 7.64 6.29 -21.86
CA PRO A 171 6.23 6.52 -22.18
C PRO A 171 5.29 5.46 -21.59
N GLU A 172 5.76 4.21 -21.46
CA GLU A 172 4.99 3.13 -20.86
C GLU A 172 4.72 3.37 -19.36
N MET A 173 5.74 3.80 -18.61
CA MET A 173 5.56 4.14 -17.20
C MET A 173 4.74 5.42 -17.04
N ALA A 174 4.96 6.43 -17.90
CA ALA A 174 4.18 7.67 -17.89
C ALA A 174 2.68 7.41 -18.08
N ALA A 175 2.29 6.47 -18.96
CA ALA A 175 0.90 6.08 -19.14
C ALA A 175 0.27 5.43 -17.89
N LYS A 176 1.08 4.79 -17.03
CA LYS A 176 0.62 4.11 -15.80
C LYS A 176 0.55 5.02 -14.58
N LEU A 177 1.22 6.19 -14.61
CA LEU A 177 1.35 7.09 -13.47
C LEU A 177 0.61 8.41 -13.73
N HIS A 178 -0.27 8.79 -12.82
CA HIS A 178 -0.91 10.10 -12.87
C HIS A 178 0.12 11.21 -12.58
N PRO A 179 0.09 12.39 -13.22
CA PRO A 179 1.04 13.48 -12.94
C PRO A 179 1.10 13.92 -11.46
N HIS A 180 -0.02 13.83 -10.74
CA HIS A 180 -0.07 14.07 -9.29
C HIS A 180 0.61 13.01 -8.42
N ASP A 181 0.95 11.83 -8.95
CA ASP A 181 1.74 10.81 -8.24
C ASP A 181 3.24 11.18 -8.24
N LYS A 182 3.55 12.42 -7.87
CA LYS A 182 4.87 13.07 -7.97
C LYS A 182 6.02 12.18 -7.49
N ARG A 183 5.87 11.54 -6.33
CA ARG A 183 6.89 10.65 -5.75
C ARG A 183 7.21 9.44 -6.62
N LYS A 184 6.21 8.87 -7.30
CA LYS A 184 6.40 7.72 -8.20
C LYS A 184 7.00 8.14 -9.53
N VAL A 185 6.59 9.31 -10.03
CA VAL A 185 7.16 9.91 -11.25
C VAL A 185 8.64 10.25 -11.01
N ALA A 186 8.94 10.97 -9.93
CA ALA A 186 10.30 11.28 -9.49
C ALA A 186 11.14 10.00 -9.31
N ARG A 187 10.59 8.95 -8.68
CA ARG A 187 11.30 7.66 -8.57
C ARG A 187 11.61 7.03 -9.92
N SER A 188 10.68 7.11 -10.88
CA SER A 188 10.89 6.51 -12.21
C SER A 188 11.95 7.26 -13.02
N LEU A 189 11.93 8.59 -12.94
CA LEU A 189 12.99 9.43 -13.48
C LEU A 189 14.33 9.16 -12.82
N GLN A 190 14.39 9.07 -11.49
CA GLN A 190 15.62 8.72 -10.78
C GLN A 190 16.20 7.38 -11.24
N VAL A 191 15.35 6.35 -11.41
CA VAL A 191 15.79 5.04 -11.91
C VAL A 191 16.45 5.20 -13.28
N PHE A 192 15.82 5.93 -14.20
CA PHE A 192 16.36 6.18 -15.52
C PHE A 192 17.67 6.99 -15.48
N GLU A 193 17.71 8.09 -14.73
CA GLU A 193 18.89 8.95 -14.60
C GLU A 193 20.10 8.22 -13.99
N GLU A 194 19.88 7.32 -13.02
CA GLU A 194 20.96 6.62 -12.33
C GLU A 194 21.43 5.34 -13.03
N THR A 195 20.63 4.76 -13.93
CA THR A 195 20.94 3.46 -14.55
C THR A 195 21.01 3.49 -16.08
N GLY A 196 20.46 4.51 -16.72
CA GLY A 196 20.25 4.59 -18.17
C GLY A 196 19.15 3.66 -18.70
N ILE A 197 18.44 2.94 -17.83
CA ILE A 197 17.41 1.97 -18.20
C ILE A 197 16.05 2.45 -17.68
N SER A 198 15.02 2.39 -18.51
CA SER A 198 13.68 2.83 -18.12
C SER A 198 13.12 1.97 -16.97
N HIS A 199 12.22 2.55 -16.18
CA HIS A 199 11.62 1.84 -15.06
C HIS A 199 10.71 0.71 -15.57
N SER A 200 9.99 0.93 -16.67
CA SER A 200 9.21 -0.10 -17.38
C SER A 200 10.06 -1.31 -17.78
N GLU A 201 11.23 -1.08 -18.37
CA GLU A 201 12.16 -2.14 -18.81
C GLU A 201 12.66 -2.97 -17.63
N PHE A 202 13.01 -2.36 -16.50
CA PHE A 202 13.37 -3.12 -15.30
C PHE A 202 12.23 -4.01 -14.80
N LEU A 203 11.00 -3.51 -14.80
CA LEU A 203 9.85 -4.31 -14.38
C LEU A 203 9.60 -5.47 -15.35
N HIS A 204 9.76 -5.26 -16.66
CA HIS A 204 9.64 -6.34 -17.65
C HIS A 204 10.69 -7.43 -17.40
N ARG A 205 11.95 -7.04 -17.18
CA ARG A 205 13.02 -7.98 -16.83
C ARG A 205 12.70 -8.78 -15.57
N GLN A 206 12.25 -8.10 -14.52
CA GLN A 206 11.84 -8.77 -13.26
C GLN A 206 10.69 -9.75 -13.49
N HIS A 207 9.67 -9.36 -14.25
CA HIS A 207 8.54 -10.25 -14.54
C HIS A 207 8.94 -11.46 -15.42
N ALA A 208 9.97 -11.31 -16.25
CA ALA A 208 10.50 -12.35 -17.13
C ALA A 208 11.51 -13.29 -16.45
N GLU A 209 12.00 -12.96 -15.25
CA GLU A 209 12.82 -13.88 -14.44
C GLU A 209 12.04 -15.18 -14.16
N GLU A 210 12.75 -16.31 -14.06
CA GLU A 210 12.13 -17.60 -13.71
C GLU A 210 11.44 -17.50 -12.33
N GLY A 211 10.13 -17.79 -12.29
CA GLY A 211 9.29 -17.60 -11.10
C GLY A 211 8.73 -16.18 -10.92
N GLY A 212 9.04 -15.26 -11.83
CA GLY A 212 8.45 -13.92 -11.92
C GLY A 212 6.98 -13.94 -12.35
N GLY A 213 6.33 -12.77 -12.29
CA GLY A 213 4.96 -12.60 -12.75
C GLY A 213 4.43 -11.19 -12.53
N PRO A 214 3.13 -10.92 -12.73
CA PRO A 214 2.54 -9.57 -12.67
C PRO A 214 2.68 -8.85 -11.31
N LEU A 215 3.11 -9.55 -10.26
CA LEU A 215 3.38 -8.98 -8.95
C LEU A 215 4.83 -8.53 -8.78
N GLY A 216 5.80 -9.11 -9.51
CA GLY A 216 7.22 -8.81 -9.41
C GLY A 216 8.10 -9.94 -9.93
N GLY A 217 9.38 -9.92 -9.57
CA GLY A 217 10.28 -11.05 -9.77
C GLY A 217 9.96 -12.23 -8.84
N PRO A 218 10.83 -13.27 -8.81
CA PRO A 218 10.57 -14.50 -8.09
C PRO A 218 10.39 -14.29 -6.59
N LEU A 219 9.76 -15.29 -5.96
CA LEU A 219 9.69 -15.39 -4.51
C LEU A 219 11.10 -15.42 -3.91
N ARG A 220 11.32 -14.69 -2.82
CA ARG A 220 12.60 -14.68 -2.10
C ARG A 220 12.83 -15.94 -1.29
N PHE A 221 11.73 -16.53 -0.81
CA PHE A 221 11.75 -17.74 0.02
C PHE A 221 10.83 -18.78 -0.62
N PRO A 222 11.22 -20.07 -0.64
CA PRO A 222 10.55 -21.10 -1.44
C PRO A 222 9.19 -21.54 -0.87
N ASN A 223 8.95 -21.36 0.44
CA ASN A 223 7.77 -21.91 1.13
C ASN A 223 6.96 -20.84 1.93
N PRO A 224 6.39 -19.81 1.28
CA PRO A 224 5.59 -18.80 1.98
C PRO A 224 4.19 -19.33 2.34
N CYS A 225 3.84 -19.22 3.62
CA CYS A 225 2.50 -19.52 4.16
C CYS A 225 1.78 -18.20 4.52
N ILE A 226 0.85 -17.76 3.68
CA ILE A 226 0.19 -16.46 3.85
C ILE A 226 -1.18 -16.63 4.53
N LEU A 227 -1.32 -16.06 5.73
CA LEU A 227 -2.56 -15.98 6.50
C LEU A 227 -3.13 -14.56 6.38
N TRP A 228 -4.43 -14.44 6.08
CA TRP A 228 -5.10 -13.15 5.98
C TRP A 228 -6.28 -13.05 6.94
N LEU A 229 -6.14 -12.18 7.94
CA LEU A 229 -7.19 -11.90 8.92
C LEU A 229 -8.14 -10.87 8.35
N HIS A 230 -9.42 -11.24 8.25
CA HIS A 230 -10.47 -10.38 7.75
C HIS A 230 -11.68 -10.37 8.69
N ALA A 231 -12.37 -9.23 8.74
CA ALA A 231 -13.58 -9.05 9.52
C ALA A 231 -14.61 -8.29 8.69
N ASP A 232 -15.87 -8.35 9.11
CA ASP A 232 -16.89 -7.41 8.67
C ASP A 232 -16.45 -5.96 8.95
N GLN A 233 -16.77 -5.06 8.01
CA GLN A 233 -16.28 -3.69 8.07
C GLN A 233 -16.92 -2.89 9.21
N ALA A 234 -18.19 -3.15 9.56
CA ALA A 234 -18.87 -2.46 10.65
C ALA A 234 -18.26 -2.88 12.00
N VAL A 235 -18.06 -4.18 12.19
CA VAL A 235 -17.38 -4.73 13.38
C VAL A 235 -15.97 -4.17 13.51
N LEU A 236 -15.23 -4.09 12.41
CA LEU A 236 -13.88 -3.52 12.41
C LEU A 236 -13.90 -2.03 12.77
N ASP A 237 -14.85 -1.26 12.24
CA ASP A 237 -14.97 0.18 12.53
C ASP A 237 -15.24 0.44 14.02
N GLU A 238 -16.10 -0.34 14.66
CA GLU A 238 -16.38 -0.24 16.11
C GLU A 238 -15.14 -0.58 16.95
N ARG A 239 -14.42 -1.64 16.60
CA ARG A 239 -13.16 -2.01 17.28
C ARG A 239 -12.10 -0.93 17.17
N LEU A 240 -12.02 -0.27 16.01
CA LEU A 240 -11.06 0.80 15.79
C LEU A 240 -11.40 2.05 16.60
N ASP A 241 -12.69 2.39 16.76
CA ASP A 241 -13.08 3.47 17.65
C ASP A 241 -12.71 3.16 19.10
N LYS A 242 -13.10 1.97 19.60
CA LYS A 242 -12.78 1.54 20.96
C LYS A 242 -11.28 1.52 21.22
N ARG A 243 -10.49 1.07 20.25
CA ARG A 243 -9.03 1.06 20.37
C ARG A 243 -8.43 2.47 20.51
N VAL A 244 -9.00 3.48 19.86
CA VAL A 244 -8.56 4.86 20.08
C VAL A 244 -8.92 5.32 21.50
N ASP A 245 -10.08 4.93 22.01
CA ASP A 245 -10.48 5.23 23.39
C ASP A 245 -9.55 4.53 24.41
N ASP A 246 -9.19 3.27 24.17
CA ASP A 246 -8.23 2.52 24.97
C ASP A 246 -6.83 3.16 24.94
N MET A 247 -6.39 3.66 23.77
CA MET A 247 -5.12 4.41 23.64
C MET A 247 -5.13 5.70 24.48
N LEU A 248 -6.24 6.44 24.48
CA LEU A 248 -6.39 7.63 25.32
C LEU A 248 -6.28 7.27 26.80
N ALA A 249 -6.95 6.20 27.24
CA ALA A 249 -6.87 5.69 28.62
C ALA A 249 -5.45 5.22 28.99
N ALA A 250 -4.69 4.70 28.03
CA ALA A 250 -3.30 4.29 28.21
C ALA A 250 -2.29 5.46 28.26
N GLY A 251 -2.73 6.71 28.09
CA GLY A 251 -1.86 7.89 28.17
C GLY A 251 -1.34 8.40 26.82
N LEU A 252 -2.08 8.16 25.72
CA LEU A 252 -1.74 8.67 24.39
C LEU A 252 -1.36 10.16 24.39
N LEU A 253 -2.12 11.00 25.09
CA LEU A 253 -1.86 12.44 25.09
C LEU A 253 -0.49 12.79 25.67
N GLU A 254 -0.05 12.09 26.72
CA GLU A 254 1.27 12.34 27.31
C GLU A 254 2.40 11.86 26.41
N GLU A 255 2.20 10.75 25.69
CA GLU A 255 3.12 10.29 24.67
C GLU A 255 3.28 11.33 23.55
N LEU A 256 2.16 11.84 23.01
CA LEU A 256 2.16 12.82 21.93
C LEU A 256 2.80 14.14 22.37
N ARG A 257 2.48 14.64 23.57
CA ARG A 257 3.11 15.83 24.15
C ARG A 257 4.61 15.64 24.38
N GLY A 258 5.00 14.49 24.93
CA GLY A 258 6.40 14.14 25.18
C GLY A 258 7.20 14.05 23.88
N PHE A 259 6.62 13.50 22.82
CA PHE A 259 7.22 13.48 21.49
C PHE A 259 7.29 14.88 20.87
N HIS A 260 6.21 15.65 20.97
CA HIS A 260 6.16 17.02 20.47
C HIS A 260 7.26 17.89 21.07
N ARG A 261 7.42 17.84 22.40
CA ARG A 261 8.46 18.61 23.11
C ARG A 261 9.88 18.22 22.70
N ARG A 262 10.15 16.93 22.53
CA ARG A 262 11.49 16.42 22.22
C ARG A 262 11.92 16.64 20.77
N TYR A 263 11.01 16.42 19.82
CA TYR A 263 11.39 16.30 18.40
C TYR A 263 10.68 17.29 17.48
N ASN A 264 9.47 17.75 17.82
CA ASN A 264 8.66 18.56 16.91
C ASN A 264 8.82 20.07 17.16
N LEU A 265 8.97 20.51 18.41
CA LEU A 265 9.11 21.94 18.73
C LEU A 265 10.25 22.62 17.97
N LYS A 266 11.40 21.95 17.87
CA LYS A 266 12.56 22.44 17.11
C LYS A 266 12.22 22.60 15.63
N ASN A 267 11.65 21.57 15.01
CA ASN A 267 11.27 21.61 13.60
C ASN A 267 10.26 22.72 13.29
N ILE A 268 9.30 22.96 14.20
CA ILE A 268 8.35 24.06 14.04
C ILE A 268 9.05 25.41 14.17
N SER A 269 9.93 25.58 15.16
CA SER A 269 10.66 26.84 15.36
C SER A 269 11.59 27.19 14.19
N GLU A 270 12.10 26.17 13.50
CA GLU A 270 12.96 26.31 12.31
C GLU A 270 12.17 26.33 11.00
N ASN A 271 10.81 26.33 11.07
CA ASN A 271 9.91 26.23 9.91
C ASN A 271 10.26 25.07 8.96
N SER A 272 10.78 23.98 9.52
CA SER A 272 11.25 22.77 8.83
C SER A 272 10.34 21.57 9.09
N GLN A 273 9.18 21.78 9.73
CA GLN A 273 8.27 20.70 10.09
C GLN A 273 7.65 20.04 8.87
N ASP A 274 7.87 18.73 8.76
CA ASP A 274 7.44 17.94 7.62
C ASP A 274 6.69 16.66 8.04
N TYR A 275 5.42 16.60 7.67
CA TYR A 275 4.53 15.45 7.90
C TYR A 275 4.57 14.40 6.77
N GLN A 276 5.45 14.59 5.79
CA GLN A 276 5.57 13.76 4.60
C GLN A 276 6.64 12.66 4.71
N HIS A 277 7.48 12.71 5.74
CA HIS A 277 8.65 11.84 5.90
C HIS A 277 8.79 11.30 7.34
N GLY A 278 9.53 10.21 7.47
CA GLY A 278 9.87 9.63 8.77
C GLY A 278 8.66 9.23 9.63
N ILE A 279 8.88 9.23 10.95
CA ILE A 279 7.89 8.94 11.99
C ILE A 279 6.75 9.99 12.04
N PHE A 280 6.98 11.20 11.53
CA PHE A 280 5.98 12.27 11.50
C PHE A 280 4.78 11.95 10.60
N GLN A 281 4.90 10.96 9.69
CA GLN A 281 3.77 10.46 8.89
C GLN A 281 2.72 9.69 9.69
N SER A 282 3.07 9.26 10.92
CA SER A 282 2.24 8.41 11.77
C SER A 282 0.81 8.95 11.91
N ILE A 283 -0.15 8.02 11.83
CA ILE A 283 -1.56 8.33 12.09
C ILE A 283 -1.69 8.57 13.59
N GLY A 284 -2.10 9.78 13.98
CA GLY A 284 -2.27 10.23 15.34
C GLY A 284 -1.41 11.42 15.73
N PHE A 285 -0.16 11.51 15.25
CA PHE A 285 0.65 12.68 15.60
C PHE A 285 0.22 13.93 14.82
N LYS A 286 0.01 13.81 13.50
CA LYS A 286 -0.40 14.94 12.65
C LYS A 286 -1.84 15.39 12.90
N GLU A 287 -2.74 14.47 13.26
CA GLU A 287 -4.13 14.79 13.61
C GLU A 287 -4.22 15.66 14.88
N PHE A 288 -3.20 15.60 15.75
CA PHE A 288 -3.10 16.42 16.97
C PHE A 288 -2.18 17.63 16.81
N HIS A 289 -1.70 17.96 15.59
CA HIS A 289 -0.77 19.08 15.38
C HIS A 289 -1.29 20.41 15.94
N GLU A 290 -2.52 20.79 15.61
CA GLU A 290 -3.12 22.05 16.09
C GLU A 290 -3.25 22.05 17.61
N TYR A 291 -3.66 20.93 18.21
CA TYR A 291 -3.77 20.77 19.67
C TYR A 291 -2.41 20.94 20.37
N LEU A 292 -1.37 20.28 19.86
CA LEU A 292 -0.03 20.30 20.47
C LEU A 292 0.66 21.66 20.34
N THR A 293 0.51 22.34 19.20
CA THR A 293 1.21 23.62 18.93
C THR A 293 0.60 24.83 19.62
N THR A 294 -0.69 24.75 19.97
CA THR A 294 -1.46 25.79 20.68
C THR A 294 -1.52 25.56 22.18
N GLU A 295 -0.91 24.48 22.68
CA GLU A 295 -0.84 24.15 24.10
C GLU A 295 -0.26 25.33 24.90
N GLY A 296 -1.00 25.79 25.91
CA GLY A 296 -0.63 26.95 26.75
C GLY A 296 -0.83 28.33 26.10
N LYS A 297 -1.26 28.41 24.83
CA LYS A 297 -1.45 29.68 24.08
C LYS A 297 -2.92 30.02 23.83
N CYS A 298 -3.85 29.09 24.08
CA CYS A 298 -5.28 29.26 23.86
C CYS A 298 -6.09 29.05 25.14
N THR A 299 -7.37 29.43 25.13
CA THR A 299 -8.25 29.25 26.29
C THR A 299 -8.51 27.75 26.52
N PRO A 300 -8.87 27.35 27.76
CA PRO A 300 -9.23 25.95 28.05
C PRO A 300 -10.33 25.40 27.14
N GLU A 301 -11.30 26.24 26.76
CA GLU A 301 -12.39 25.87 25.86
C GLU A 301 -11.88 25.54 24.46
N THR A 302 -11.02 26.41 23.89
CA THR A 302 -10.41 26.17 22.57
C THR A 302 -9.54 24.91 22.59
N SER A 303 -8.73 24.72 23.63
CA SER A 303 -7.91 23.52 23.81
C SER A 303 -8.75 22.24 23.81
N ASN A 304 -9.87 22.22 24.54
CA ASN A 304 -10.79 21.10 24.58
C ASN A 304 -11.47 20.82 23.23
N GLN A 305 -11.78 21.85 22.45
CA GLN A 305 -12.33 21.69 21.10
C GLN A 305 -11.31 21.08 20.14
N LEU A 306 -10.06 21.56 20.18
CA LEU A 306 -8.96 21.01 19.37
C LEU A 306 -8.66 19.55 19.74
N LEU A 307 -8.73 19.21 21.03
CA LEU A 307 -8.58 17.84 21.51
C LEU A 307 -9.66 16.92 20.91
N LYS A 308 -10.94 17.30 21.00
CA LYS A 308 -12.05 16.53 20.41
C LYS A 308 -11.89 16.37 18.90
N LYS A 309 -11.53 17.45 18.20
CA LYS A 309 -11.25 17.43 16.75
C LYS A 309 -10.12 16.45 16.42
N GLY A 310 -9.03 16.44 17.20
CA GLY A 310 -7.91 15.51 17.02
C GLY A 310 -8.30 14.05 17.21
N ILE A 311 -9.11 13.74 18.24
CA ILE A 311 -9.62 12.39 18.52
C ILE A 311 -10.53 11.90 17.39
N GLU A 312 -11.47 12.72 16.94
CA GLU A 312 -12.38 12.38 15.83
C GLU A 312 -11.60 12.15 14.52
N ALA A 313 -10.61 13.02 14.23
CA ALA A 313 -9.74 12.87 13.07
C ALA A 313 -8.94 11.57 13.13
N LEU A 314 -8.36 11.22 14.29
CA LEU A 314 -7.65 9.97 14.50
C LEU A 314 -8.55 8.75 14.24
N LYS A 315 -9.76 8.73 14.79
CA LYS A 315 -10.75 7.66 14.54
C LYS A 315 -11.06 7.52 13.06
N GLN A 316 -11.35 8.64 12.38
CA GLN A 316 -11.65 8.64 10.95
C GLN A 316 -10.49 8.16 10.08
N VAL A 317 -9.27 8.66 10.32
CA VAL A 317 -8.08 8.31 9.53
C VAL A 317 -7.70 6.84 9.74
N THR A 318 -7.83 6.33 10.97
CA THR A 318 -7.60 4.92 11.29
C THR A 318 -8.55 4.01 10.51
N LYS A 319 -9.84 4.32 10.45
CA LYS A 319 -10.82 3.59 9.63
C LYS A 319 -10.50 3.65 8.14
N ARG A 320 -10.13 4.84 7.62
CA ARG A 320 -9.69 4.99 6.22
C ARG A 320 -8.46 4.14 5.91
N TYR A 321 -7.50 4.07 6.85
CA TYR A 321 -6.30 3.25 6.71
C TYR A 321 -6.64 1.75 6.67
N ALA A 322 -7.49 1.26 7.58
CA ALA A 322 -7.98 -0.13 7.56
C ALA A 322 -8.63 -0.50 6.23
N ARG A 323 -9.53 0.35 5.70
CA ARG A 323 -10.15 0.14 4.39
C ARG A 323 -9.14 0.14 3.24
N LYS A 324 -8.12 1.01 3.30
CA LYS A 324 -7.01 1.04 2.33
C LYS A 324 -6.21 -0.25 2.37
N GLN A 325 -5.88 -0.77 3.56
CA GLN A 325 -5.19 -2.05 3.72
C GLN A 325 -5.99 -3.21 3.15
N ASN A 326 -7.29 -3.31 3.49
CA ASN A 326 -8.18 -4.34 2.97
C ASN A 326 -8.29 -4.28 1.44
N ARG A 327 -8.47 -3.08 0.88
CA ARG A 327 -8.50 -2.87 -0.57
C ARG A 327 -7.20 -3.32 -1.24
N TRP A 328 -6.06 -3.00 -0.62
CA TRP A 328 -4.76 -3.37 -1.13
C TRP A 328 -4.59 -4.89 -1.15
N VAL A 329 -4.91 -5.60 -0.05
CA VAL A 329 -4.82 -7.08 0.00
C VAL A 329 -5.74 -7.71 -1.05
N LYS A 330 -7.00 -7.28 -1.12
CA LYS A 330 -7.95 -7.78 -2.14
C LYS A 330 -7.42 -7.58 -3.55
N ASN A 331 -6.90 -6.39 -3.87
CA ASN A 331 -6.44 -6.07 -5.23
C ASN A 331 -5.09 -6.68 -5.61
N ARG A 332 -4.18 -6.86 -4.64
CA ARG A 332 -2.80 -7.26 -4.90
C ARG A 332 -2.55 -8.74 -4.65
N PHE A 333 -3.17 -9.33 -3.64
CA PHE A 333 -3.01 -10.75 -3.30
C PHE A 333 -4.15 -11.63 -3.82
N LEU A 334 -5.40 -11.17 -3.79
CA LEU A 334 -6.56 -12.05 -4.07
C LEU A 334 -7.11 -11.94 -5.50
N SER A 335 -7.13 -10.74 -6.08
CA SER A 335 -7.70 -10.46 -7.40
C SER A 335 -6.68 -10.47 -8.54
N ARG A 336 -5.42 -10.83 -8.27
CA ARG A 336 -4.37 -10.93 -9.29
C ARG A 336 -3.70 -12.29 -9.16
N PRO A 337 -4.37 -13.37 -9.59
CA PRO A 337 -3.71 -14.65 -9.64
C PRO A 337 -2.62 -14.61 -10.72
N GLY A 338 -1.49 -15.22 -10.41
CA GLY A 338 -0.42 -15.52 -11.32
C GLY A 338 0.21 -16.83 -10.86
N PRO A 339 0.91 -17.57 -11.74
CA PRO A 339 1.49 -18.87 -11.39
C PRO A 339 2.46 -18.77 -10.20
N SER A 340 3.03 -17.59 -9.95
CA SER A 340 3.98 -17.29 -8.88
C SER A 340 3.37 -16.71 -7.60
N VAL A 341 2.04 -16.63 -7.49
CA VAL A 341 1.36 -16.07 -6.30
C VAL A 341 1.07 -17.18 -5.29
N PRO A 342 1.64 -17.15 -4.07
CA PRO A 342 1.37 -18.15 -3.06
C PRO A 342 -0.11 -18.18 -2.65
N PRO A 343 -0.64 -19.35 -2.24
CA PRO A 343 -1.99 -19.45 -1.71
C PRO A 343 -2.14 -18.57 -0.46
N VAL A 344 -3.25 -17.83 -0.39
CA VAL A 344 -3.63 -17.00 0.75
C VAL A 344 -4.78 -17.67 1.49
N TYR A 345 -4.63 -17.92 2.79
CA TYR A 345 -5.64 -18.54 3.62
C TYR A 345 -6.35 -17.49 4.47
N GLY A 346 -7.67 -17.40 4.33
CA GLY A 346 -8.50 -16.45 5.07
C GLY A 346 -8.81 -16.95 6.47
N LEU A 347 -8.72 -16.06 7.46
CA LEU A 347 -9.13 -16.29 8.84
C LEU A 347 -10.15 -15.23 9.22
N GLU A 348 -11.36 -15.65 9.56
CA GLU A 348 -12.48 -14.77 9.90
C GLU A 348 -12.36 -14.36 11.37
N VAL A 349 -12.32 -13.05 11.64
CA VAL A 349 -12.09 -12.49 12.98
C VAL A 349 -13.23 -11.60 13.50
N SER A 350 -14.42 -11.60 12.89
CA SER A 350 -15.56 -10.76 13.29
C SER A 350 -16.12 -11.11 14.66
N ASP A 351 -16.02 -12.36 15.08
CA ASP A 351 -16.42 -12.79 16.43
C ASP A 351 -15.19 -13.12 17.29
N VAL A 352 -14.82 -12.21 18.20
CA VAL A 352 -13.66 -12.41 19.08
C VAL A 352 -13.89 -13.59 20.05
N SER A 353 -15.14 -13.90 20.39
CA SER A 353 -15.45 -15.01 21.30
C SER A 353 -15.09 -16.37 20.70
N LYS A 354 -15.01 -16.45 19.37
CA LYS A 354 -14.64 -17.66 18.61
C LYS A 354 -13.19 -17.65 18.14
N TRP A 355 -12.35 -16.77 18.69
CA TRP A 355 -10.95 -16.61 18.27
C TRP A 355 -10.18 -17.94 18.18
N GLU A 356 -10.33 -18.81 19.17
CA GLU A 356 -9.63 -20.10 19.20
C GLU A 356 -10.05 -20.98 17.99
N GLU A 357 -11.35 -21.13 17.77
CA GLU A 357 -11.93 -22.01 16.73
C GLU A 357 -11.84 -21.44 15.32
N SER A 358 -12.01 -20.12 15.15
CA SER A 358 -12.08 -19.47 13.83
C SER A 358 -10.74 -18.91 13.34
N VAL A 359 -9.78 -18.70 14.24
CA VAL A 359 -8.49 -18.06 13.92
C VAL A 359 -7.32 -18.95 14.31
N LEU A 360 -7.15 -19.24 15.61
CA LEU A 360 -5.91 -19.85 16.10
C LEU A 360 -5.75 -21.30 15.65
N GLU A 361 -6.75 -22.16 15.87
CA GLU A 361 -6.70 -23.57 15.48
C GLU A 361 -6.59 -23.74 13.94
N PRO A 362 -7.38 -23.03 13.10
CA PRO A 362 -7.17 -23.06 11.66
C PRO A 362 -5.78 -22.60 11.24
N ALA A 363 -5.25 -21.52 11.84
CA ALA A 363 -3.90 -21.02 11.55
C ALA A 363 -2.83 -22.06 11.89
N LEU A 364 -2.91 -22.70 13.06
CA LEU A 364 -1.98 -23.75 13.47
C LEU A 364 -2.03 -24.94 12.51
N ASN A 365 -3.23 -25.41 12.15
CA ASN A 365 -3.39 -26.52 11.22
C ASN A 365 -2.80 -26.21 9.83
N ILE A 366 -3.00 -25.00 9.33
CA ILE A 366 -2.40 -24.55 8.06
C ILE A 366 -0.88 -24.55 8.18
N VAL A 367 -0.32 -23.87 9.19
CA VAL A 367 1.14 -23.76 9.32
C VAL A 367 1.78 -25.13 9.56
N GLN A 368 1.16 -26.00 10.37
CA GLN A 368 1.63 -27.38 10.57
C GLN A 368 1.63 -28.19 9.28
N SER A 369 0.62 -28.03 8.42
CA SER A 369 0.60 -28.68 7.10
C SER A 369 1.80 -28.25 6.26
N PHE A 370 2.12 -26.95 6.26
CA PHE A 370 3.31 -26.41 5.59
C PHE A 370 4.63 -26.95 6.16
N ILE A 371 4.75 -27.07 7.49
CA ILE A 371 5.92 -27.66 8.16
C ILE A 371 6.10 -29.13 7.76
N GLN A 372 4.99 -29.87 7.62
CA GLN A 372 4.99 -31.29 7.25
C GLN A 372 5.19 -31.52 5.74
N GLY A 373 5.02 -30.49 4.90
CA GLY A 373 5.05 -30.60 3.43
C GLY A 373 3.73 -31.10 2.82
N HIS A 374 2.63 -31.00 3.57
CA HIS A 374 1.29 -31.38 3.13
C HIS A 374 0.49 -30.15 2.69
N LYS A 375 -0.47 -30.37 1.78
CA LYS A 375 -1.45 -29.35 1.42
C LYS A 375 -2.45 -29.16 2.57
N PRO A 376 -2.67 -27.93 3.07
CA PRO A 376 -3.68 -27.69 4.09
C PRO A 376 -5.08 -28.11 3.64
N THR A 377 -5.89 -28.55 4.61
CA THR A 377 -7.32 -28.86 4.40
C THR A 377 -8.14 -27.61 4.07
N ALA A 378 -7.73 -26.44 4.61
CA ALA A 378 -8.35 -25.16 4.30
C ALA A 378 -8.16 -24.79 2.83
N MET A 379 -9.23 -24.27 2.20
CA MET A 379 -9.14 -23.78 0.83
C MET A 379 -8.56 -22.35 0.80
N PRO A 380 -7.59 -22.06 -0.09
CA PRO A 380 -7.12 -20.70 -0.29
C PRO A 380 -8.25 -19.77 -0.77
N VAL A 381 -8.26 -18.54 -0.28
CA VAL A 381 -9.20 -17.51 -0.71
C VAL A 381 -8.85 -17.06 -2.13
N LYS A 382 -9.84 -17.07 -3.01
CA LYS A 382 -9.75 -16.50 -4.36
C LYS A 382 -10.83 -15.44 -4.53
N MET A 383 -10.51 -14.36 -5.22
CA MET A 383 -11.50 -13.37 -5.64
C MET A 383 -11.62 -13.38 -7.16
N ALA A 384 -12.86 -13.33 -7.66
CA ALA A 384 -13.10 -13.10 -9.07
C ALA A 384 -12.45 -11.77 -9.48
N TYR A 385 -11.76 -11.79 -10.61
CA TYR A 385 -11.19 -10.60 -11.24
C TYR A 385 -11.68 -10.54 -12.67
N ASN A 386 -11.88 -9.34 -13.17
CA ASN A 386 -12.26 -9.14 -14.56
C ASN A 386 -10.96 -9.04 -15.39
N GLU A 387 -10.71 -10.03 -16.25
CA GLU A 387 -9.52 -10.06 -17.11
C GLU A 387 -9.48 -8.91 -18.12
N SER A 388 -10.63 -8.40 -18.54
CA SER A 388 -10.73 -7.33 -19.53
C SER A 388 -10.51 -5.92 -18.95
N GLU A 389 -10.56 -5.76 -17.62
CA GLU A 389 -10.47 -4.44 -16.99
C GLU A 389 -9.01 -4.03 -16.79
N ASN A 390 -8.50 -3.13 -17.64
CA ASN A 390 -7.17 -2.58 -17.47
C ASN A 390 -7.19 -1.47 -16.42
N LYS A 391 -6.72 -1.78 -15.20
CA LYS A 391 -6.60 -0.83 -14.07
C LYS A 391 -5.52 0.26 -14.29
N ARG A 392 -4.79 0.24 -15.41
CA ARG A 392 -3.66 1.13 -15.70
C ARG A 392 -3.75 1.79 -17.09
N SER A 393 -4.88 1.69 -17.76
CA SER A 393 -5.12 2.41 -19.02
C SER A 393 -5.14 3.92 -18.77
N TYR A 394 -4.58 4.68 -19.71
CA TYR A 394 -4.55 6.14 -19.64
C TYR A 394 -5.71 6.69 -20.47
N HIS A 395 -6.59 7.47 -19.83
CA HIS A 395 -7.70 8.15 -20.50
C HIS A 395 -7.64 9.64 -20.22
N MET A 396 -7.87 10.45 -21.25
CA MET A 396 -7.95 11.91 -21.14
C MET A 396 -9.37 12.34 -21.47
N CYS A 397 -10.00 13.11 -20.58
CA CYS A 397 -11.29 13.73 -20.86
C CYS A 397 -11.08 15.18 -21.32
N ASP A 398 -11.15 15.41 -22.63
CA ASP A 398 -11.01 16.76 -23.21
C ASP A 398 -12.10 17.73 -22.71
N LEU A 399 -13.31 17.22 -22.42
CA LEU A 399 -14.42 18.04 -21.90
C LEU A 399 -14.21 18.52 -20.47
N CYS A 400 -13.47 17.76 -19.66
CA CYS A 400 -13.25 18.06 -18.25
C CYS A 400 -11.82 18.52 -17.96
N ASP A 401 -10.92 18.45 -18.94
CA ASP A 401 -9.48 18.64 -18.82
C ASP A 401 -8.90 17.80 -17.67
N ARG A 402 -9.17 16.48 -17.71
CA ARG A 402 -8.79 15.54 -16.64
C ARG A 402 -8.19 14.26 -17.18
N ILE A 403 -7.11 13.83 -16.53
CA ILE A 403 -6.48 12.53 -16.73
C ILE A 403 -7.10 11.53 -15.77
N ILE A 404 -7.49 10.37 -16.29
CA ILE A 404 -8.11 9.29 -15.54
C ILE A 404 -7.36 7.99 -15.87
N ILE A 405 -6.88 7.33 -14.83
CA ILE A 405 -6.16 6.07 -14.96
C ILE A 405 -7.09 4.92 -14.58
N GLY A 406 -7.27 3.97 -15.50
CA GLY A 406 -8.07 2.76 -15.34
C GLY A 406 -9.43 2.82 -16.06
N ASP A 407 -9.81 1.71 -16.70
CA ASP A 407 -11.04 1.62 -17.48
C ASP A 407 -12.30 1.79 -16.63
N ARG A 408 -12.26 1.30 -15.39
CA ARG A 408 -13.38 1.42 -14.47
C ARG A 408 -13.55 2.85 -13.98
N GLU A 409 -12.47 3.51 -13.60
CA GLU A 409 -12.45 4.92 -13.21
C GLU A 409 -12.91 5.80 -14.37
N TRP A 410 -12.50 5.47 -15.60
CA TRP A 410 -12.96 6.12 -16.82
C TRP A 410 -14.46 5.95 -17.04
N ALA A 411 -14.97 4.72 -16.98
CA ALA A 411 -16.40 4.44 -17.11
C ALA A 411 -17.24 5.12 -16.01
N ALA A 412 -16.71 5.20 -14.79
CA ALA A 412 -17.35 5.91 -13.68
C ALA A 412 -17.33 7.44 -13.91
N HIS A 413 -16.23 7.98 -14.45
CA HIS A 413 -16.13 9.39 -14.79
C HIS A 413 -17.15 9.81 -15.85
N LEU A 414 -17.30 9.04 -16.93
CA LEU A 414 -18.27 9.33 -18.00
C LEU A 414 -19.71 9.38 -17.48
N LYS A 415 -20.01 8.63 -16.40
CA LYS A 415 -21.31 8.62 -15.72
C LYS A 415 -21.43 9.66 -14.59
N SER A 416 -20.37 10.39 -14.28
CA SER A 416 -20.34 11.31 -13.15
C SER A 416 -21.20 12.56 -13.41
N LYS A 417 -21.84 13.08 -12.35
CA LYS A 417 -22.64 14.32 -12.43
C LYS A 417 -21.82 15.49 -13.02
N SER A 418 -20.54 15.58 -12.68
CA SER A 418 -19.63 16.63 -13.17
C SER A 418 -19.38 16.50 -14.68
N HIS A 419 -19.08 15.29 -15.18
CA HIS A 419 -18.89 15.06 -16.61
C HIS A 419 -20.18 15.31 -17.39
N LEU A 420 -21.31 14.76 -16.92
CA LEU A 420 -22.62 14.97 -17.54
C LEU A 420 -23.02 16.45 -17.58
N HIS A 421 -22.66 17.23 -16.55
CA HIS A 421 -22.86 18.67 -16.53
C HIS A 421 -22.01 19.38 -17.60
N GLN A 422 -20.71 19.06 -17.73
CA GLN A 422 -19.85 19.64 -18.76
C GLN A 422 -20.31 19.26 -20.17
N LEU A 423 -20.73 18.00 -20.36
CA LEU A 423 -21.28 17.52 -21.62
C LEU A 423 -22.58 18.25 -21.98
N LYS A 424 -23.47 18.52 -21.00
CA LYS A 424 -24.66 19.35 -21.21
C LYS A 424 -24.31 20.80 -21.53
N LYS A 425 -23.32 21.38 -20.83
CA LYS A 425 -22.83 22.75 -21.09
C LYS A 425 -22.25 22.86 -22.50
N ARG A 426 -21.45 21.89 -22.95
CA ARG A 426 -20.88 21.85 -24.30
C ARG A 426 -21.97 21.76 -25.36
N ARG A 427 -22.92 20.84 -25.20
CA ARG A 427 -24.08 20.72 -26.12
C ARG A 427 -24.88 22.01 -26.24
N ARG A 428 -25.07 22.76 -25.15
CA ARG A 428 -25.74 24.05 -25.19
C ARG A 428 -24.94 25.08 -25.99
N LEU A 429 -23.63 25.18 -25.76
CA LEU A 429 -22.75 26.08 -26.52
C LEU A 429 -22.71 25.73 -28.01
N ASP A 430 -22.70 24.44 -28.35
CA ASP A 430 -22.72 23.98 -29.75
C ASP A 430 -24.07 24.32 -30.42
N LEU A 431 -25.21 24.19 -29.72
CA LEU A 431 -26.54 24.61 -30.22
C LEU A 431 -26.66 26.13 -30.39
N ASP A 432 -26.15 26.90 -29.43
CA ASP A 432 -26.10 28.36 -29.49
C ASP A 432 -25.21 28.83 -30.66
N ALA A 433 -24.12 28.11 -30.97
CA ALA A 433 -23.28 28.38 -32.13
C ALA A 433 -23.97 28.08 -33.47
N VAL A 434 -24.68 26.94 -33.58
CA VAL A 434 -25.39 26.56 -34.81
C VAL A 434 -26.57 27.51 -35.10
N SER A 435 -27.30 27.93 -34.07
CA SER A 435 -28.40 28.89 -34.22
C SER A 435 -27.92 30.29 -34.59
N ALA A 436 -26.75 30.72 -34.11
CA ALA A 436 -26.11 31.96 -34.53
C ALA A 436 -25.67 31.93 -36.00
N THR A 437 -25.23 30.78 -36.53
CA THR A 437 -24.88 30.63 -37.95
C THR A 437 -26.09 30.51 -38.87
N GLY A 438 -27.18 29.87 -38.42
CA GLY A 438 -28.39 29.65 -39.25
C GLY A 438 -29.30 30.88 -39.39
N SER A 439 -29.10 31.92 -38.58
CA SER A 439 -29.88 33.17 -38.66
C SER A 439 -29.24 34.26 -39.54
N GLN A 440 -28.08 33.98 -40.14
CA GLN A 440 -27.44 34.86 -41.14
C GLN A 440 -27.64 34.42 -42.60
N SER A 441 -28.37 33.32 -42.86
CA SER A 441 -28.64 32.83 -44.21
C SER A 441 -30.14 32.84 -44.52
N ASN A 442 -30.71 34.02 -44.73
CA ASN A 442 -32.03 34.21 -45.34
C ASN A 442 -32.10 35.57 -46.06
N SER A 443 -31.64 35.60 -47.30
CA SER A 443 -32.03 36.56 -48.34
C SER A 443 -31.77 35.89 -49.68
N PRO A 444 -32.81 35.56 -50.46
CA PRO A 444 -32.69 34.83 -51.73
C PRO A 444 -32.57 35.79 -52.93
N ASP A 445 -32.19 35.18 -54.04
CA ASP A 445 -32.45 35.55 -55.45
C ASP A 445 -31.37 36.23 -56.31
N CYS A 446 -31.07 35.45 -57.36
CA CYS A 446 -30.75 35.77 -58.76
C CYS A 446 -29.37 36.32 -59.10
N ASP A 447 -28.63 35.81 -60.09
CA ASP A 447 -28.67 34.61 -60.95
C ASP A 447 -27.37 34.66 -61.81
N PRO A 448 -26.97 33.62 -62.57
CA PRO A 448 -25.56 33.25 -62.78
C PRO A 448 -25.10 33.25 -64.25
N GLU A 449 -23.79 33.19 -64.50
CA GLU A 449 -23.24 32.75 -65.79
C GLU A 449 -22.05 31.77 -65.67
N ARG A 450 -22.35 30.54 -66.09
CA ARG A 450 -21.59 29.61 -66.97
C ARG A 450 -20.09 29.34 -66.73
N ILE A 451 -19.76 28.05 -66.58
CA ILE A 451 -19.22 27.18 -67.65
C ILE A 451 -19.20 25.73 -67.12
N GLU A 452 -19.94 24.83 -67.80
CA GLU A 452 -19.93 23.37 -67.62
C GLU A 452 -18.86 22.72 -68.51
N GLY A 453 -18.32 21.58 -68.09
CA GLY A 453 -17.36 20.80 -68.88
C GLY A 453 -16.96 19.46 -68.24
N GLU A 454 -17.84 18.48 -68.41
CA GLU A 454 -17.55 17.04 -68.63
C GLU A 454 -17.19 16.09 -67.48
N SER A 455 -18.09 15.12 -67.31
CA SER A 455 -18.01 13.89 -66.53
C SER A 455 -17.34 12.75 -67.31
N SER A 456 -16.70 11.80 -66.61
CA SER A 456 -17.08 10.37 -66.60
C SER A 456 -15.95 9.49 -66.03
N GLY A 457 -16.30 8.46 -65.25
CA GLY A 457 -15.39 7.36 -64.96
C GLY A 457 -15.51 6.69 -63.59
N GLN A 458 -16.51 5.81 -63.45
CA GLN A 458 -16.46 4.46 -62.80
C GLN A 458 -15.98 4.31 -61.34
N HIS A 459 -16.34 3.31 -60.53
CA HIS A 459 -17.46 2.38 -60.29
C HIS A 459 -17.00 1.52 -59.09
N ASN A 460 -17.95 0.92 -58.36
CA ASN A 460 -17.85 -0.11 -57.30
C ASN A 460 -17.43 0.33 -55.87
N GLN A 461 -18.30 0.26 -54.85
CA GLN A 461 -18.86 -0.94 -54.16
C GLN A 461 -17.71 -1.88 -53.70
N GLU A 462 -17.57 -2.30 -52.44
CA GLU A 462 -18.57 -2.80 -51.51
C GLU A 462 -17.90 -3.18 -50.16
N LEU A 463 -18.73 -3.48 -49.16
CA LEU A 463 -18.52 -4.43 -48.04
C LEU A 463 -17.97 -3.96 -46.67
N LYS A 464 -18.94 -3.97 -45.74
CA LYS A 464 -18.84 -4.15 -44.29
C LYS A 464 -18.04 -5.42 -43.90
N ALA A 465 -17.27 -5.36 -42.82
CA ALA A 465 -17.29 -6.36 -41.75
C ALA A 465 -16.49 -5.89 -40.52
N SER A 466 -17.05 -6.23 -39.36
CA SER A 466 -16.54 -6.13 -38.00
C SER A 466 -15.18 -6.79 -37.74
N VAL A 467 -14.36 -6.13 -36.90
CA VAL A 467 -13.55 -6.74 -35.82
C VAL A 467 -13.67 -5.84 -34.59
#